data_AF-A0A410MEV1-F1
#
_entry.id   AF-A0A410MEV1-F1
#
_cell.length_a   1.000
_cell.length_b   1.000
_cell.length_c   1.000
_cell.angle_alpha   90.00
_cell.angle_beta   90.00
_cell.angle_gamma   90.00
#
_symmetry.space_group_name_H-M   'P 1'
#
loop_
_entity.id
_entity.type
_entity.pdbx_description
1 polymer ?
#
loop_
_entity_poly.entity_id
_entity_poly.type
_entity_poly.pdbx_seq_one_letter_code
_entity_poly.pdbx_strand_id
1 'polypeptide(L)'
;MDKKKLTILLAYAIVMTGLLLLTFGAEWNPSNYSYSLNNGMMVIEKGLSQELEEVSVGDRMDDVLRYTLAVSAEQQQWRIDVTVIGILLPFLLLLFIPNLRPLKKHLSTRWYVTIVLAILVVYAAYSIPNHISNINEVHEQVSRLLE
;
A
#
# COMPACT_ATOMS: atom_id res chain seq x y z
N MET A 1 -29.09 -11.11 -12.52
CA MET A 1 -28.19 -10.02 -12.10
C MET A 1 -27.71 -9.28 -13.35
N ASP A 2 -27.72 -7.94 -13.35
CA ASP A 2 -27.26 -7.14 -14.50
C ASP A 2 -25.77 -7.41 -14.75
N LYS A 3 -25.39 -7.76 -15.98
CA LYS A 3 -24.00 -8.08 -16.38
C LYS A 3 -23.03 -6.98 -15.96
N LYS A 4 -23.46 -5.71 -16.03
CA LYS A 4 -22.67 -4.54 -15.63
C LYS A 4 -22.32 -4.52 -14.14
N LYS A 5 -23.28 -4.91 -13.29
CA LYS A 5 -23.06 -5.01 -11.83
C LYS A 5 -22.08 -6.13 -11.50
N LEU A 6 -22.25 -7.28 -12.17
CA LEU A 6 -21.36 -8.43 -12.01
C LEU A 6 -19.92 -8.07 -12.39
N THR A 7 -19.71 -7.37 -13.51
CA THR A 7 -18.36 -6.95 -13.94
C THR A 7 -17.68 -6.02 -12.93
N ILE A 8 -18.38 -5.02 -12.38
CA ILE A 8 -17.81 -4.14 -11.35
C ILE A 8 -17.43 -4.94 -10.11
N LEU A 9 -18.30 -5.85 -9.67
CA LEU A 9 -18.08 -6.64 -8.47
C LEU A 9 -16.88 -7.58 -8.66
N LEU A 10 -16.77 -8.23 -9.82
CA LEU A 10 -15.63 -9.06 -10.16
C LEU A 10 -14.34 -8.25 -10.25
N ALA A 11 -14.34 -7.09 -10.92
CA ALA A 11 -13.16 -6.24 -11.02
C ALA A 11 -12.68 -5.78 -9.64
N TYR A 12 -13.60 -5.32 -8.79
CA TYR A 12 -13.29 -4.95 -7.41
C TYR A 12 -12.71 -6.13 -6.62
N ALA A 13 -13.37 -7.30 -6.69
CA ALA A 13 -12.95 -8.49 -5.96
C ALA A 13 -11.55 -8.95 -6.38
N ILE A 14 -11.27 -9.00 -7.69
CA ILE A 14 -9.96 -9.41 -8.22
C ILE A 14 -8.86 -8.45 -7.74
N VAL A 15 -9.07 -7.14 -7.91
CA VAL A 15 -8.08 -6.12 -7.52
C VAL A 15 -7.83 -6.15 -6.02
N MET A 16 -8.90 -6.13 -5.21
CA MET A 16 -8.74 -6.13 -3.75
C MET A 16 -8.17 -7.43 -3.23
N THR A 17 -8.56 -8.58 -3.77
CA THR A 17 -7.97 -9.86 -3.36
C THR A 17 -6.47 -9.86 -3.65
N GLY A 18 -6.05 -9.40 -4.83
CA GLY A 18 -4.63 -9.27 -5.16
C GLY A 18 -3.88 -8.36 -4.20
N LEU A 19 -4.40 -7.16 -3.94
CA LEU A 19 -3.79 -6.20 -3.00
C LEU A 19 -3.72 -6.75 -1.58
N LEU A 20 -4.78 -7.40 -1.09
CA LEU A 20 -4.81 -7.97 0.25
C LEU A 20 -3.83 -9.13 0.39
N LEU A 21 -3.73 -10.02 -0.61
CA LEU A 21 -2.78 -11.13 -0.60
C LEU A 21 -1.33 -10.62 -0.59
N LEU A 22 -1.01 -9.62 -1.42
CA LEU A 22 0.34 -9.04 -1.43
C LEU A 22 0.65 -8.36 -0.09
N THR A 23 -0.28 -7.55 0.42
CA THR A 23 -0.03 -6.69 1.59
C THR A 23 0.00 -7.46 2.92
N PHE A 24 -0.88 -8.46 3.07
CA PHE A 24 -1.05 -9.18 4.33
C PHE A 24 -0.54 -10.62 4.27
N GLY A 25 -0.54 -11.24 3.08
CA GLY A 25 -0.04 -12.60 2.90
C GLY A 25 1.46 -12.66 2.63
N ALA A 26 1.98 -11.71 1.86
CA ALA A 26 3.41 -11.61 1.52
C ALA A 26 4.12 -10.44 2.21
N GLU A 27 3.45 -9.75 3.15
CA GLU A 27 3.96 -8.57 3.86
C GLU A 27 4.56 -7.49 2.95
N TRP A 28 4.11 -7.42 1.69
CA TRP A 28 4.67 -6.52 0.71
C TRP A 28 4.29 -5.06 0.98
N ASN A 29 5.22 -4.16 0.69
CA ASN A 29 5.02 -2.70 0.69
C ASN A 29 5.84 -2.04 -0.45
N PRO A 30 5.58 -0.76 -0.77
CA PRO A 30 6.26 -0.03 -1.84
C PRO A 30 7.77 0.15 -1.68
N SER A 31 8.33 0.09 -0.46
CA SER A 31 9.80 0.08 -0.29
C SER A 31 10.44 -1.21 -0.77
N ASN A 32 9.65 -2.28 -0.94
CA ASN A 32 10.13 -3.59 -1.36
C ASN A 32 11.12 -4.21 -0.36
N TYR A 33 11.08 -3.79 0.91
CA TYR A 33 11.81 -4.40 2.02
C TYR A 33 10.87 -4.87 3.11
N SER A 34 11.16 -6.05 3.67
CA SER A 34 10.58 -6.60 4.88
C SER A 34 11.70 -7.08 5.81
N TYR A 35 11.33 -7.50 7.02
CA TYR A 35 12.29 -8.06 7.95
C TYR A 35 11.68 -9.17 8.79
N SER A 36 12.50 -10.14 9.15
CA SER A 36 12.18 -11.15 10.16
C SER A 36 13.28 -11.22 11.22
N LEU A 37 12.89 -11.46 12.47
CA LEU A 37 13.81 -11.59 13.60
C LEU A 37 13.90 -13.06 13.99
N ASN A 38 15.09 -13.64 13.89
CA ASN A 38 15.34 -15.04 14.22
C ASN A 38 16.57 -15.18 15.13
N ASN A 39 16.37 -15.65 16.37
CA ASN A 39 17.45 -16.01 17.31
C ASN A 39 18.60 -14.99 17.43
N GLY A 40 18.30 -13.69 17.50
CA GLY A 40 19.31 -12.62 17.64
C GLY A 40 19.98 -12.19 16.33
N MET A 41 19.51 -12.70 15.20
CA MET A 41 19.81 -12.24 13.85
C MET A 41 18.58 -11.54 13.27
N MET A 42 18.82 -10.46 12.54
CA MET A 42 17.83 -9.83 11.67
C MET A 42 18.04 -10.35 10.26
N VAL A 43 16.97 -10.83 9.63
CA VAL A 43 16.96 -11.18 8.21
C VAL A 43 16.27 -10.04 7.47
N ILE A 44 17.02 -9.36 6.62
CA ILE A 44 16.51 -8.36 5.69
C ILE A 44 16.03 -9.10 4.45
N GLU A 45 14.77 -8.88 4.08
CA GLU A 45 14.13 -9.52 2.95
C GLU A 45 13.86 -8.47 1.88
N LYS A 46 14.43 -8.63 0.69
CA LYS A 46 14.19 -7.72 -0.43
C LYS A 46 13.29 -8.34 -1.49
N GLY A 47 12.15 -7.68 -1.67
CA GLY A 47 11.10 -8.02 -2.62
C GLY A 47 10.41 -9.35 -2.37
N LEU A 48 9.57 -9.72 -3.33
CA LEU A 48 8.79 -10.96 -3.27
C LEU A 48 9.65 -12.23 -3.49
N SER A 49 10.93 -12.06 -3.83
CA SER A 49 11.86 -13.11 -4.25
C SER A 49 12.96 -13.46 -3.23
N GLN A 50 12.88 -12.95 -1.99
CA GLN A 50 13.72 -13.39 -0.86
C GLN A 50 15.24 -13.30 -1.12
N GLU A 51 15.75 -12.14 -1.58
CA GLU A 51 17.16 -11.86 -1.30
C GLU A 51 17.27 -11.66 0.23
N LEU A 52 17.94 -12.60 0.90
CA LEU A 52 18.08 -12.66 2.35
C LEU A 52 19.48 -12.19 2.72
N GLU A 53 19.56 -11.10 3.47
CA GLU A 53 20.80 -10.65 4.09
C GLU A 53 20.64 -10.71 5.60
N GLU A 54 21.53 -11.48 6.24
CA GLU A 54 21.53 -11.68 7.69
C GLU A 54 22.46 -10.68 8.37
N VAL A 55 21.93 -9.93 9.33
CA VAL A 55 22.68 -8.96 10.13
C VAL A 55 22.64 -9.35 11.60
N SER A 56 23.82 -9.41 12.23
CA SER A 56 23.95 -9.66 13.67
C SER A 56 23.47 -8.46 14.47
N VAL A 57 22.53 -8.69 15.40
CA VAL A 57 21.89 -7.62 16.18
C VAL A 57 22.79 -7.09 17.30
N GLY A 58 23.79 -7.87 17.74
CA GLY A 58 24.58 -7.58 18.95
C GLY A 58 25.31 -6.23 18.92
N ASP A 59 26.06 -5.96 17.86
CA ASP A 59 26.92 -4.77 17.77
C ASP A 59 26.23 -3.57 17.08
N ARG A 60 25.02 -3.77 16.53
CA ARG A 60 24.29 -2.79 15.71
C ARG A 60 22.82 -2.60 16.12
N MET A 61 22.48 -2.85 17.39
CA MET A 61 21.11 -2.80 17.91
C MET A 61 20.38 -1.49 17.55
N ASP A 62 21.05 -0.34 17.66
CA ASP A 62 20.46 0.96 17.35
C ASP A 62 20.08 1.10 15.87
N ASP A 63 20.92 0.61 14.96
CA ASP A 63 20.66 0.64 13.51
C ASP A 63 19.57 -0.35 13.10
N VAL A 64 19.58 -1.55 13.71
CA VAL A 64 18.54 -2.56 13.58
C VAL A 64 17.18 -2.00 14.00
N LEU A 65 17.11 -1.29 15.13
CA LEU A 65 15.88 -0.64 15.59
C LEU A 65 15.41 0.45 14.63
N ARG A 66 16.32 1.29 14.12
CA ARG A 66 15.98 2.33 13.12
C ARG A 66 15.43 1.72 11.84
N TYR A 67 16.04 0.65 11.33
CA TYR A 67 15.57 -0.06 10.16
C TYR A 67 14.17 -0.67 10.37
N THR A 68 13.95 -1.38 11.48
CA THR A 68 12.61 -1.95 11.78
C THR A 68 11.53 -0.88 11.88
N LEU A 69 11.83 0.28 12.48
CA LEU A 69 10.93 1.41 12.56
C LEU A 69 10.61 2.00 11.18
N ALA A 70 11.63 2.20 10.32
CA ALA A 70 11.45 2.73 8.98
C ALA A 70 10.57 1.80 8.11
N VAL A 71 10.85 0.49 8.12
CA VAL A 71 10.05 -0.51 7.40
C VAL A 71 8.62 -0.57 7.95
N SER A 72 8.47 -0.52 9.28
CA SER A 72 7.14 -0.55 9.92
C SER A 72 6.32 0.70 9.57
N ALA A 73 6.93 1.88 9.51
CA ALA A 73 6.27 3.12 9.12
C ALA A 73 5.76 3.03 7.67
N GLU A 74 6.58 2.51 6.75
CA GLU A 74 6.18 2.28 5.37
C GLU A 74 5.06 1.23 5.25
N GLN A 75 5.18 0.10 5.95
CA GLN A 75 4.15 -0.94 5.97
C GLN A 75 2.82 -0.38 6.47
N GLN A 76 2.85 0.46 7.50
CA GLN A 76 1.66 1.09 8.05
C GLN A 76 1.02 2.05 7.05
N GLN A 77 1.80 2.93 6.42
CA GLN A 77 1.31 3.83 5.38
C GLN A 77 0.69 3.03 4.23
N TRP A 78 1.34 1.96 3.77
CA TRP A 78 0.82 1.10 2.72
C TRP A 78 -0.51 0.41 3.11
N ARG A 79 -0.66 -0.07 4.34
CA ARG A 79 -1.93 -0.65 4.83
C ARG A 79 -3.06 0.38 4.84
N ILE A 80 -2.76 1.63 5.16
CA ILE A 80 -3.73 2.74 5.08
C ILE A 80 -4.11 2.96 3.61
N ASP A 81 -3.14 3.00 2.71
CA ASP A 81 -3.38 3.15 1.27
C ASP A 81 -4.27 2.04 0.70
N VAL A 82 -4.02 0.78 1.04
CA VAL A 82 -4.87 -0.35 0.64
C VAL A 82 -6.29 -0.22 1.17
N THR A 83 -6.45 0.31 2.39
CA THR A 83 -7.77 0.59 2.97
C THR A 83 -8.50 1.68 2.19
N VAL A 84 -7.80 2.77 1.88
CA VAL A 84 -8.35 3.90 1.10
C VAL A 84 -8.68 3.46 -0.32
N ILE A 85 -7.85 2.65 -0.97
CA ILE A 85 -8.13 2.02 -2.26
C ILE A 85 -9.39 1.16 -2.14
N GLY A 86 -9.52 0.32 -1.11
CA GLY A 86 -10.72 -0.50 -0.89
C GLY A 86 -12.00 0.33 -0.79
N ILE A 87 -11.93 1.50 -0.16
CA ILE A 87 -13.07 2.42 -0.04
C ILE A 87 -13.35 3.14 -1.37
N LEU A 88 -12.33 3.65 -2.05
CA LEU A 88 -12.48 4.51 -3.24
C LEU A 88 -12.69 3.74 -4.54
N LEU A 89 -12.12 2.55 -4.67
CA LEU A 89 -12.16 1.75 -5.90
C LEU A 89 -13.58 1.49 -6.40
N PRO A 90 -14.58 1.14 -5.56
CA PRO A 90 -15.96 1.03 -6.01
C PRO A 90 -16.51 2.31 -6.65
N PHE A 91 -16.17 3.48 -6.10
CA PHE A 91 -16.60 4.78 -6.64
C PHE A 91 -15.91 5.07 -7.97
N LEU A 92 -14.64 4.74 -8.10
CA LEU A 92 -13.88 4.86 -9.36
C LEU A 92 -14.47 3.94 -10.45
N LEU A 93 -14.75 2.68 -10.13
CA LEU A 93 -15.36 1.73 -11.07
C LEU A 93 -16.75 2.19 -11.53
N LEU A 94 -17.51 2.84 -10.65
CA LEU A 94 -18.84 3.37 -10.96
C LEU A 94 -18.82 4.62 -11.84
N LEU A 95 -17.67 5.27 -12.05
CA LEU A 95 -17.53 6.36 -13.04
C LEU A 95 -17.88 5.88 -14.45
N PHE A 96 -17.55 4.62 -14.78
CA PHE A 96 -17.77 4.03 -16.09
C PHE A 96 -19.21 3.54 -16.30
N ILE A 97 -20.03 3.45 -15.24
CA ILE A 97 -21.41 2.99 -15.32
C ILE A 97 -22.37 4.01 -14.68
N PRO A 98 -22.72 5.08 -15.39
CA PRO A 98 -23.39 6.24 -14.81
C PRO A 98 -24.77 5.92 -14.19
N ASN A 99 -25.44 4.87 -14.67
CA ASN A 99 -26.77 4.44 -14.21
C ASN A 99 -26.77 3.77 -12.82
N LEU A 100 -25.62 3.25 -12.40
CA LEU A 100 -25.43 2.50 -11.15
C LEU A 100 -24.82 3.35 -10.03
N ARG A 101 -24.49 4.61 -10.30
CA ARG A 101 -23.83 5.48 -9.32
C ARG A 101 -24.72 5.78 -8.12
N PRO A 102 -24.12 5.90 -6.93
CA PRO A 102 -24.81 6.40 -5.76
C PRO A 102 -25.21 7.87 -5.98
N LEU A 103 -26.24 8.33 -5.28
CA LEU A 103 -26.64 9.74 -5.24
C LEU A 103 -27.04 10.37 -6.60
N LYS A 104 -27.33 9.56 -7.64
CA LYS A 104 -27.75 10.05 -8.96
C LYS A 104 -28.97 11.00 -8.96
N LYS A 105 -29.79 10.96 -7.91
CA LYS A 105 -30.95 11.85 -7.72
C LYS A 105 -30.57 13.25 -7.22
N HIS A 106 -29.40 13.39 -6.60
CA HIS A 106 -28.97 14.62 -5.92
C HIS A 106 -27.70 15.20 -6.53
N LEU A 107 -26.93 14.38 -7.26
CA LEU A 107 -25.66 14.78 -7.82
C LEU A 107 -25.63 14.51 -9.33
N SER A 108 -25.25 15.54 -10.10
CA SER A 108 -25.04 15.38 -11.54
C SER A 108 -23.82 14.51 -11.82
N THR A 109 -23.77 13.96 -13.03
CA THR A 109 -22.65 13.12 -13.48
C THR A 109 -21.30 13.80 -13.29
N ARG A 110 -21.23 15.09 -13.65
CA ARG A 110 -20.00 15.88 -13.63
C ARG A 110 -19.53 16.09 -12.19
N TRP A 111 -20.44 16.50 -11.30
CA TRP A 111 -20.11 16.69 -9.88
C TRP A 111 -19.65 15.41 -9.20
N TYR A 112 -20.26 14.26 -9.52
CA TYR A 112 -19.80 12.98 -8.97
C TYR A 112 -18.35 12.70 -9.36
N VAL A 113 -18.04 12.83 -10.65
CA VAL A 113 -16.68 12.63 -11.18
C VAL A 113 -15.70 13.61 -10.52
N THR A 114 -16.07 14.89 -10.45
CA THR A 114 -15.24 15.93 -9.83
C THR A 114 -14.93 15.62 -8.37
N ILE A 115 -15.92 15.22 -7.56
CA ILE A 115 -15.72 14.92 -6.14
C ILE A 115 -14.82 13.69 -5.96
N VAL A 116 -15.10 12.61 -6.70
CA VAL A 116 -14.29 11.37 -6.61
C VAL A 116 -12.84 11.66 -7.00
N LEU A 117 -12.62 12.40 -8.09
CA LEU A 117 -11.26 12.78 -8.52
C LEU A 117 -10.60 13.76 -7.54
N ALA A 118 -11.33 14.70 -6.96
CA ALA A 118 -10.78 15.63 -5.98
C ALA A 118 -10.30 14.90 -4.73
N ILE A 119 -11.08 13.95 -4.21
CA ILE A 119 -10.68 13.10 -3.08
C ILE A 119 -9.41 12.32 -3.42
N LEU A 120 -9.36 11.73 -4.62
CA LEU A 120 -8.20 10.97 -5.08
C LEU A 120 -6.94 11.85 -5.16
N VAL A 121 -7.06 13.05 -5.73
CA VAL A 121 -5.93 13.99 -5.86
C VAL A 121 -5.45 14.46 -4.49
N VAL A 122 -6.36 14.83 -3.58
CA VAL A 122 -6.00 15.25 -2.22
C VAL A 122 -5.30 14.12 -1.48
N TYR A 123 -5.81 12.90 -1.59
CA TYR A 123 -5.18 11.74 -0.96
C TYR A 123 -3.81 11.43 -1.56
N ALA A 124 -3.69 11.44 -2.89
CA ALA A 124 -2.42 11.21 -3.58
C ALA A 124 -1.37 12.26 -3.20
N ALA A 125 -1.77 13.53 -3.07
CA ALA A 125 -0.88 14.61 -2.64
C ALA A 125 -0.36 14.41 -1.20
N TYR A 126 -1.10 13.71 -0.35
CA TYR A 126 -0.66 13.32 0.99
C TYR A 126 0.19 12.04 0.98
N SER A 127 -0.25 11.00 0.27
CA SER A 127 0.38 9.68 0.34
C SER A 127 1.72 9.60 -0.40
N ILE A 128 1.82 10.16 -1.61
CA ILE A 128 3.01 10.03 -2.45
C ILE A 128 4.26 10.60 -1.77
N PRO A 129 4.27 11.82 -1.19
CA PRO A 129 5.44 12.35 -0.52
C PRO A 129 5.87 11.52 0.70
N ASN A 130 4.89 10.98 1.45
CA ASN A 130 5.18 10.13 2.61
C ASN A 130 5.88 8.84 2.19
N HIS A 131 5.39 8.17 1.14
CA HIS A 131 6.07 7.01 0.58
C HIS A 131 7.49 7.34 0.12
N ILE A 132 7.69 8.45 -0.59
CA ILE A 132 9.04 8.86 -1.02
C ILE A 132 9.96 9.03 0.21
N SER A 133 9.49 9.70 1.25
CA SER A 133 10.26 9.91 2.48
C SER A 133 10.61 8.59 3.16
N ASN A 134 9.62 7.73 3.39
CA ASN A 134 9.79 6.46 4.07
C ASN A 134 10.70 5.51 3.28
N ILE A 135 10.51 5.42 1.95
CA ILE A 135 11.33 4.58 1.08
C ILE A 135 12.79 5.02 1.13
N ASN A 136 13.05 6.33 1.09
CA ASN A 136 14.41 6.84 1.20
C ASN A 136 15.02 6.51 2.57
N GLU A 137 14.26 6.65 3.65
CA GLU A 137 14.71 6.30 5.00
C GLU A 137 15.04 4.80 5.12
N VAL A 138 14.18 3.92 4.58
CA VAL A 138 14.42 2.47 4.52
C VAL A 138 15.72 2.18 3.76
N HIS A 139 15.89 2.74 2.56
CA HIS A 139 17.10 2.50 1.75
C HIS A 139 18.37 3.00 2.45
N GLU A 140 18.31 4.14 3.13
CA GLU A 140 19.43 4.66 3.91
C GLU A 140 19.80 3.76 5.09
N GLN A 141 18.80 3.23 5.82
CA GLN A 141 19.07 2.29 6.91
C GLN A 141 19.63 0.95 6.40
N VAL A 142 19.13 0.45 5.27
CA VAL A 142 19.68 -0.75 4.62
C VAL A 142 21.13 -0.54 4.25
N SER A 143 21.50 0.56 3.59
CA SER A 143 22.90 0.81 3.24
C SER A 143 23.82 0.86 4.46
N ARG A 144 23.37 1.43 5.58
CA ARG A 144 24.15 1.49 6.83
C ARG A 144 24.34 0.14 7.50
N LEU A 145 23.37 -0.77 7.35
CA LEU A 145 23.45 -2.12 7.93
C LEU A 145 24.35 -3.05 7.11
N LEU A 146 24.50 -2.79 5.81
CA LEU A 146 25.26 -3.63 4.88
C LEU A 146 26.70 -3.15 4.62
N GLU A 147 27.04 -1.92 4.99
CA GLU A 147 28.42 -1.41 5.08
C GLU A 147 29.14 -1.89 6.35
#